data_AF-A0A7S3YBA0-F1
#
_entry.id   AF-A0A7S3YBA0-F1
#
_cell.length_a   1.000
_cell.length_b   1.000
_cell.length_c   1.000
_cell.angle_alpha   90.00
_cell.angle_beta   90.00
_cell.angle_gamma   90.00
#
_symmetry.space_group_name_H-M   'P 1'
#
loop_
_entity.id
_entity.type
_entity.pdbx_description
1 polymer ?
#
loop_
_entity_poly.entity_id
_entity_poly.type
_entity_poly.pdbx_seq_one_letter_code
_entity_poly.pdbx_strand_id
1 'polypeptide(L)'
;MADADKKENKLQSPAKEDRCTKTHVMICIDASEHSTRVVEWTAKHLRADKVTMVHVYNYQMVHPSLTDVDRARREHAIQVGKDLLNQLSHKASVAGMKVDELKLLAPDEGAAKVPIFFMLSVSQARI
;
A
#
# COMPACT_ATOMS: atom_id res chain seq x y z
N MET A 1 28.59 42.61 -49.70
CA MET A 1 29.06 42.75 -48.31
C MET A 1 27.85 42.66 -47.40
N ALA A 2 27.94 41.75 -46.41
CA ALA A 2 27.08 41.51 -45.25
C ALA A 2 25.58 41.25 -45.53
N ASP A 3 25.08 40.01 -45.47
CA ASP A 3 25.01 39.02 -44.38
C ASP A 3 23.63 38.99 -43.73
N ALA A 4 23.16 37.76 -43.59
CA ALA A 4 21.91 37.35 -43.00
C ALA A 4 21.74 37.86 -41.57
N ASP A 5 20.50 38.05 -41.13
CA ASP A 5 20.11 37.37 -39.89
C ASP A 5 18.61 37.12 -39.78
N LYS A 6 18.27 35.90 -40.17
CA LYS A 6 17.01 35.22 -39.96
C LYS A 6 16.95 34.86 -38.47
N LYS A 7 16.44 35.74 -37.62
CA LYS A 7 16.22 35.41 -36.19
C LYS A 7 15.10 34.39 -36.08
N GLU A 8 15.49 33.11 -36.11
CA GLU A 8 14.67 31.99 -35.65
C GLU A 8 14.24 32.25 -34.21
N ASN A 9 12.96 32.51 -34.01
CA ASN A 9 12.35 32.48 -32.69
C ASN A 9 12.29 31.01 -32.24
N LYS A 10 13.41 30.50 -31.71
CA LYS A 10 13.45 29.22 -31.00
C LYS A 10 12.66 29.42 -29.71
N LEU A 11 11.36 29.12 -29.77
CA LEU A 11 10.56 28.83 -28.60
C LEU A 11 11.30 27.69 -27.87
N GLN A 12 12.05 28.06 -26.84
CA GLN A 12 12.70 27.12 -25.94
C GLN A 12 11.60 26.21 -25.41
N SER A 13 11.73 24.91 -25.71
CA SER A 13 10.88 23.88 -25.13
C SER A 13 10.86 24.05 -23.61
N PRO A 14 9.70 23.92 -22.95
CA PRO A 14 9.65 24.09 -21.51
C PRO A 14 10.63 23.10 -20.87
N ALA A 15 11.32 23.60 -19.85
CA ALA A 15 12.28 22.87 -19.04
C ALA A 15 11.80 21.43 -18.81
N LYS A 16 12.73 20.46 -18.95
CA LYS A 16 12.48 19.07 -18.62
C LYS A 16 11.75 19.05 -17.28
N GLU A 17 10.46 18.72 -17.31
CA GLU A 17 9.75 18.34 -16.10
C GLU A 17 10.60 17.23 -15.49
N ASP A 18 11.11 17.47 -14.28
CA ASP A 18 11.58 16.39 -13.42
C ASP A 18 10.37 15.50 -13.19
N ARG A 19 10.10 14.60 -14.15
CA ARG A 19 9.08 13.58 -14.01
C ARG A 19 9.47 12.83 -12.76
N CYS A 20 8.64 12.92 -11.74
CA CYS A 20 8.67 11.99 -10.63
C CYS A 20 8.44 10.60 -11.25
N THR A 21 9.53 9.91 -11.59
CA THR A 21 9.53 8.65 -12.35
C THR A 21 9.14 7.46 -11.50
N LYS A 22 8.88 7.68 -10.20
CA LYS A 22 8.50 6.66 -9.24
C LYS A 22 7.19 7.06 -8.57
N THR A 23 6.10 6.44 -9.00
CA THR A 23 4.79 6.65 -8.38
C THR A 23 4.55 5.60 -7.30
N HIS A 24 4.44 6.03 -6.05
CA HIS A 24 4.07 5.18 -4.92
C HIS A 24 2.66 5.52 -4.45
N VAL A 25 1.76 4.55 -4.47
CA VAL A 25 0.36 4.72 -4.03
C VAL A 25 0.12 3.96 -2.73
N MET A 26 -0.58 4.61 -1.79
CA MET A 26 -1.05 3.98 -0.56
C MET A 26 -2.56 3.79 -0.61
N ILE A 27 -3.05 2.60 -0.26
CA ILE A 27 -4.47 2.25 -0.26
C ILE A 27 -4.82 1.71 1.13
N CYS A 28 -5.76 2.38 1.80
CA CYS A 28 -6.33 1.85 3.03
C CYS A 28 -7.38 0.79 2.67
N ILE A 29 -7.27 -0.39 3.29
CA ILE A 29 -8.11 -1.54 3.02
C ILE A 29 -8.72 -2.08 4.32
N ASP A 30 -9.85 -2.76 4.19
CA ASP A 30 -10.52 -3.50 5.24
C ASP A 30 -10.70 -4.98 4.86
N ALA A 31 -11.22 -5.80 5.78
CA ALA A 31 -11.50 -7.21 5.54
C ALA A 31 -12.80 -7.43 4.74
N SER A 32 -13.13 -6.55 3.79
CA SER A 32 -14.32 -6.66 2.95
C SER A 32 -14.00 -7.15 1.54
N GLU A 33 -15.00 -7.72 0.87
CA GLU A 33 -14.89 -8.10 -0.54
C GLU A 33 -14.58 -6.89 -1.45
N HIS A 34 -14.99 -5.69 -1.04
CA HIS A 34 -14.71 -4.45 -1.77
C HIS A 34 -13.21 -4.15 -1.83
N SER A 35 -12.50 -4.32 -0.71
CA SER A 35 -11.05 -4.13 -0.65
C SER A 35 -10.30 -5.10 -1.57
N THR A 36 -10.76 -6.34 -1.68
CA THR A 36 -10.21 -7.32 -2.65
C THR A 36 -10.37 -6.86 -4.09
N ARG A 37 -11.53 -6.29 -4.45
CA ARG A 37 -11.77 -5.75 -5.80
C ARG A 37 -10.90 -4.54 -6.09
N VAL A 38 -10.60 -3.70 -5.09
CA VAL A 38 -9.66 -2.57 -5.23
C VAL A 38 -8.25 -3.06 -5.57
N VAL A 39 -7.79 -4.17 -4.99
CA VAL A 39 -6.50 -4.79 -5.35
C VAL A 39 -6.46 -5.20 -6.81
N GLU A 40 -7.48 -5.93 -7.27
CA GLU A 40 -7.56 -6.38 -8.66
C GLU A 40 -7.67 -5.21 -9.64
N TRP A 41 -8.46 -4.19 -9.29
CA TRP A 41 -8.56 -2.98 -10.10
C TRP A 41 -7.23 -2.23 -10.17
N THR A 42 -6.54 -2.11 -9.05
CA THR A 42 -5.24 -1.44 -8.94
C THR A 42 -4.20 -2.14 -9.80
N ALA A 43 -4.11 -3.46 -9.72
CA ALA A 43 -3.20 -4.24 -10.56
C ALA A 43 -3.43 -4.01 -12.06
N LYS A 44 -4.69 -3.88 -12.49
CA LYS A 44 -5.06 -3.74 -13.91
C LYS A 44 -4.97 -2.32 -14.46
N HIS A 45 -5.33 -1.31 -13.67
CA HIS A 45 -5.56 0.04 -14.16
C HIS A 45 -4.56 1.07 -13.63
N LEU A 46 -4.00 0.84 -12.44
CA LEU A 46 -3.07 1.78 -11.82
C LEU A 46 -1.64 1.50 -12.29
N ARG A 47 -1.06 2.43 -13.04
CA ARG A 47 0.37 2.41 -13.38
C ARG A 47 1.17 3.06 -12.25
N ALA A 48 1.41 2.30 -11.18
CA ALA A 48 2.27 2.69 -10.07
C ALA A 48 3.48 1.75 -9.98
N ASP A 49 4.66 2.30 -9.68
CA ASP A 49 5.86 1.49 -9.43
C ASP A 49 5.71 0.65 -8.16
N LYS A 50 5.03 1.21 -7.16
CA LYS A 50 4.79 0.58 -5.87
C LYS A 50 3.40 0.91 -5.37
N VAL A 51 2.72 -0.09 -4.82
CA VAL A 51 1.45 0.06 -4.12
C VAL A 51 1.61 -0.53 -2.73
N THR A 52 1.24 0.25 -1.71
CA THR A 52 1.21 -0.21 -0.33
C THR A 52 -0.23 -0.21 0.17
N MET A 53 -0.73 -1.40 0.49
CA MET A 53 -2.03 -1.61 1.08
C MET A 53 -1.88 -1.67 2.60
N VAL A 54 -2.70 -0.90 3.31
CA VAL A 54 -2.66 -0.79 4.77
C VAL A 54 -4.03 -1.13 5.32
N HIS A 55 -4.12 -2.16 6.14
CA HIS A 55 -5.29 -2.43 6.96
C HIS A 55 -4.99 -2.06 8.42
N VAL A 56 -5.87 -1.26 9.03
CA VAL A 56 -5.77 -0.86 10.43
C VAL A 56 -6.88 -1.56 11.20
N TYR A 57 -6.50 -2.43 12.13
CA TYR A 57 -7.43 -3.02 13.06
C TYR A 57 -7.44 -2.20 14.34
N ASN A 58 -8.49 -1.41 14.52
CA ASN A 58 -8.65 -0.58 15.70
C ASN A 58 -9.28 -1.41 16.81
N TYR A 59 -8.44 -1.86 17.75
CA TYR A 59 -8.89 -2.62 18.90
C TYR A 59 -9.00 -1.67 20.10
N GLN A 60 -10.21 -1.18 20.39
CA GLN A 60 -10.46 -0.46 21.64
C GLN A 60 -10.58 -1.48 22.79
N MET A 61 -9.46 -1.78 23.46
CA MET A 61 -9.53 -2.47 24.75
C MET A 61 -10.03 -1.51 25.82
N VAL A 62 -11.19 -1.84 26.38
CA VAL A 62 -11.79 -1.12 27.50
C VAL A 62 -11.39 -1.82 28.80
N HIS A 63 -10.10 -1.83 29.19
CA HIS A 63 -9.63 -1.86 30.60
C HIS A 63 -8.09 -1.92 30.72
N PRO A 64 -7.49 -1.50 31.86
CA PRO A 64 -6.04 -1.56 32.11
C PRO A 64 -5.48 -2.98 32.32
N SER A 65 -6.34 -3.97 32.49
CA SER A 65 -5.99 -5.38 32.62
C SER A 65 -6.50 -6.12 31.39
N LEU A 66 -5.57 -6.56 30.53
CA LEU A 66 -5.84 -7.56 29.50
C LEU A 66 -6.35 -8.81 30.21
N THR A 67 -7.67 -9.00 30.26
CA THR A 67 -8.24 -10.27 30.71
C THR A 67 -7.86 -11.36 29.69
N ASP A 68 -7.92 -12.64 30.07
CA ASP A 68 -7.65 -13.73 29.12
C ASP A 68 -8.57 -13.66 27.87
N VAL A 69 -9.77 -13.10 28.04
CA VAL A 69 -10.71 -12.80 26.95
C VAL A 69 -10.16 -11.74 25.99
N ASP A 70 -9.57 -10.67 26.53
CA ASP A 70 -8.99 -9.61 25.71
C ASP A 70 -7.71 -10.07 24.98
N ARG A 71 -6.93 -10.95 25.61
CA ARG A 71 -5.78 -11.63 24.98
C ARG A 71 -6.25 -12.51 23.81
N ALA A 72 -7.25 -13.37 24.04
CA ALA A 72 -7.79 -14.24 23.01
C ALA A 72 -8.38 -13.45 21.83
N ARG A 73 -9.07 -12.33 22.09
CA ARG A 73 -9.59 -11.43 21.06
C ARG A 73 -8.49 -10.73 20.28
N ARG A 74 -7.40 -10.28 20.93
CA ARG A 74 -6.22 -9.72 20.25
C ARG A 74 -5.57 -10.76 19.33
N GLU A 75 -5.38 -11.98 19.81
CA GLU A 75 -4.83 -13.08 19.03
C GLU A 75 -5.73 -13.42 17.83
N HIS A 76 -7.05 -13.43 18.04
CA HIS A 76 -8.01 -13.62 16.95
C HIS A 76 -7.92 -12.51 15.90
N ALA A 77 -7.84 -11.24 16.30
CA ALA A 77 -7.66 -10.12 15.39
C ALA A 77 -6.34 -10.21 14.58
N ILE A 78 -5.25 -10.62 15.25
CA ILE A 78 -3.96 -10.89 14.59
C ILE A 78 -4.14 -11.99 13.53
N GLN A 79 -4.84 -13.07 13.87
CA GLN A 79 -5.06 -14.17 12.93
C GLN A 79 -5.90 -13.74 11.73
N VAL A 80 -7.01 -13.03 11.95
CA VAL A 80 -7.87 -12.52 10.88
C VAL A 80 -7.09 -11.60 9.92
N GLY A 81 -6.28 -10.68 10.45
CA GLY A 81 -5.51 -9.80 9.58
C GLY A 81 -4.36 -10.51 8.85
N LYS A 82 -3.76 -11.57 9.43
CA LYS A 82 -2.82 -12.44 8.70
C LYS A 82 -3.50 -13.17 7.54
N ASP A 83 -4.69 -13.71 7.77
CA ASP A 83 -5.45 -14.41 6.73
C ASP A 83 -5.84 -13.46 5.60
N LEU A 84 -6.25 -12.23 5.93
CA LEU A 84 -6.50 -11.17 4.95
C LEU A 84 -5.24 -10.84 4.13
N LEU A 85 -4.10 -10.61 4.78
CA LEU A 85 -2.84 -10.32 4.07
C LEU A 85 -2.44 -11.45 3.13
N ASN A 86 -2.61 -12.71 3.53
CA ASN A 86 -2.34 -13.87 2.68
C ASN A 86 -3.27 -13.92 1.46
N GLN A 87 -4.57 -13.66 1.64
CA GLN A 87 -5.53 -13.60 0.53
C GLN A 87 -5.18 -12.49 -0.47
N LEU A 88 -4.87 -11.29 0.03
CA LEU A 88 -4.53 -10.15 -0.82
C LEU A 88 -3.18 -10.35 -1.52
N SER A 89 -2.20 -10.93 -0.83
CA SER A 89 -0.90 -11.32 -1.40
C SER A 89 -1.06 -12.32 -2.55
N HIS A 90 -1.89 -13.35 -2.35
CA HIS A 90 -2.22 -14.32 -3.39
C HIS A 90 -2.92 -13.65 -4.59
N LYS A 91 -3.91 -12.78 -4.33
CA LYS A 91 -4.65 -12.05 -5.37
C LYS A 91 -3.75 -11.11 -6.17
N ALA A 92 -2.87 -10.38 -5.51
CA ALA A 92 -1.88 -9.52 -6.15
C ALA A 92 -0.93 -10.34 -7.04
N SER A 93 -0.48 -11.50 -6.54
CA SER A 93 0.39 -12.41 -7.30
C SER A 93 -0.28 -12.96 -8.56
N VAL A 94 -1.55 -13.42 -8.45
CA VAL A 94 -2.35 -13.86 -9.60
C VAL A 94 -2.58 -12.73 -10.61
N ALA A 95 -2.66 -11.49 -10.13
CA ALA A 95 -2.77 -10.31 -10.98
C ALA A 95 -1.43 -9.84 -11.58
N GLY A 96 -0.33 -10.60 -11.41
CA GLY A 96 0.99 -10.28 -11.97
C GLY A 96 1.78 -9.24 -11.18
N MET A 97 1.38 -8.93 -9.95
CA MET A 97 2.15 -8.07 -9.06
C MET A 97 3.13 -8.89 -8.23
N LYS A 98 4.32 -8.35 -7.99
CA LYS A 98 5.29 -8.92 -7.07
C LYS A 98 5.00 -8.42 -5.65
N VAL A 99 4.97 -9.32 -4.68
CA VAL A 99 4.88 -8.98 -3.26
C VAL A 99 6.27 -8.61 -2.76
N ASP A 100 6.44 -7.36 -2.33
CA ASP A 100 7.72 -6.84 -1.83
C ASP A 100 7.84 -7.04 -0.31
N GLU A 101 6.75 -6.83 0.41
CA GLU A 101 6.75 -6.79 1.87
C GLU A 101 5.38 -7.15 2.43
N LEU A 102 5.38 -7.97 3.47
CA LEU A 102 4.19 -8.30 4.26
C LEU A 102 4.57 -8.12 5.74
N LYS A 103 3.98 -7.11 6.39
CA LYS A 103 4.33 -6.73 7.76
C LYS A 103 3.09 -6.65 8.63
N LEU A 104 3.16 -7.34 9.76
CA LEU A 104 2.32 -7.12 10.92
C LEU A 104 3.06 -6.16 11.85
N LEU A 105 2.56 -4.95 12.00
CA LEU A 105 3.01 -4.02 13.03
C LEU A 105 2.00 -4.11 14.17
N ALA A 106 2.19 -5.15 14.98
CA ALA A 106 1.51 -5.26 16.26
C ALA A 106 2.38 -4.58 17.33
N PRO A 107 1.79 -3.76 18.21
CA PRO A 107 2.51 -3.18 19.34
C PRO A 107 2.95 -4.28 20.32
N ASP A 108 4.04 -4.04 21.05
CA ASP A 108 4.58 -4.94 22.07
C ASP A 108 3.49 -5.40 23.05
N GLU A 109 3.66 -6.59 23.64
CA GLU A 109 2.65 -7.29 24.46
C GLU A 109 2.10 -6.48 25.65
N GLY A 110 2.71 -5.34 26.01
CA GLY A 110 2.23 -4.43 27.06
C GLY A 110 1.33 -3.27 26.61
N ALA A 111 1.23 -2.98 25.31
CA ALA A 111 0.50 -1.82 24.80
C ALA A 111 -0.91 -2.19 24.35
N ALA A 112 -1.78 -2.48 25.33
CA ALA A 112 -3.17 -2.92 25.14
C ALA A 112 -4.07 -1.96 24.35
N LYS A 113 -3.63 -0.72 24.10
CA LYS A 113 -4.45 0.33 23.46
C LYS A 113 -4.01 0.70 22.04
N VAL A 114 -2.99 0.05 21.50
CA VAL A 114 -2.41 0.46 20.22
C VAL A 114 -3.03 -0.36 19.08
N PRO A 115 -3.47 0.29 17.98
CA PRO A 115 -4.02 -0.40 16.82
C PRO A 115 -2.99 -1.37 16.22
N ILE A 116 -3.50 -2.48 15.68
CA ILE A 116 -2.68 -3.45 14.95
C ILE A 116 -2.70 -3.02 13.48
N PHE A 117 -1.53 -2.81 12.88
CA PHE A 117 -1.42 -2.49 11.47
C PHE A 117 -0.96 -3.71 10.68
N PHE A 118 -1.60 -3.91 9.54
CA PHE A 118 -1.25 -4.92 8.55
C PHE A 118 -0.88 -4.18 7.28
N MET A 119 0.31 -4.43 6.76
CA MET A 119 0.83 -3.77 5.57
C MET A 119 1.24 -4.80 4.54
N LEU A 120 0.76 -4.62 3.31
CA LEU A 120 1.16 -5.37 2.13
C LEU A 120 1.72 -4.39 1.11
N SER A 121 3.00 -4.51 0.77
CA SER A 121 3.60 -3.79 -0.33
C SER A 121 3.72 -4.70 -1.54
N VAL A 122 3.29 -4.20 -2.69
CA VAL A 122 3.37 -4.87 -3.99
C VAL A 122 3.92 -3.93 -5.04
N SER A 123 4.65 -4.46 -6.00
CA SER A 123 5.18 -3.75 -7.16
C SER A 123 4.71 -4.42 -8.45
N GLN A 124 4.61 -3.67 -9.55
CA GLN A 124 4.33 -4.30 -10.84
C GLN A 124 5.55 -5.15 -11.27
N ALA A 125 5.32 -6.40 -11.68
CA ALA A 125 6.36 -7.19 -12.28
C ALA A 125 6.74 -6.56 -13.63
N ARG A 126 7.96 -6.02 -13.73
CA ARG A 126 8.48 -5.53 -15.01
C ARG A 126 8.76 -6.76 -15.88
N ILE A 127 8.09 -6.84 -17.03
CA ILE A 127 8.32 -7.82 -18.10
C ILE A 127 9.61 -7.44 -18.84
#